data_AF-A0A973JTU7-F1
#
_entry.id   AF-A0A973JTU7-F1
#
_cell.length_a   1.000
_cell.length_b   1.000
_cell.length_c   1.000
_cell.angle_alpha   90.00
_cell.angle_beta   90.00
_cell.angle_gamma   90.00
#
_symmetry.space_group_name_H-M   'P 1'
#
loop_
_entity.id
_entity.type
_entity.pdbx_description
1 polymer ?
#
loop_
_entity_poly.entity_id
_entity_poly.type
_entity_poly.pdbx_seq_one_letter_code
_entity_poly.pdbx_strand_id
1 'polypeptide(L)'
;MSFLRDPKRLVAVLIAGVSGLIVLLDFAGSGVIVAVIARALVGWAALITAIALLIGIMSVAWSHIERVRQRSTDWGYSLVLLAGMLLVIVVGILFPLPGRGGVVLPSSLAEQPIHLIFNMLYAPIASSLLALLAFFSLSAALRALGRRSVDAIVIITIAVIVLVAQLPPVYSLPGVAAVLQWMNDYVALAGARGLLIGAAIGALVASVRVLLGFDLPYLDR
;
A
#
# COMPACT_ATOMS: atom_id res chain seq x y z
N MET A 1 14.50 -16.99 -25.34
CA MET A 1 15.76 -17.57 -24.86
C MET A 1 15.43 -18.88 -24.17
N SER A 2 15.85 -20.03 -24.72
CA SER A 2 15.32 -21.32 -24.23
C SER A 2 15.80 -21.58 -22.80
N PHE A 3 14.85 -21.85 -21.90
CA PHE A 3 15.08 -22.22 -20.50
C PHE A 3 16.09 -23.39 -20.36
N LEU A 4 16.25 -24.18 -21.42
CA LEU A 4 17.17 -25.31 -21.51
C LEU A 4 18.66 -24.94 -21.57
N ARG A 5 19.01 -23.66 -21.75
CA ARG A 5 20.42 -23.23 -21.85
C ARG A 5 21.06 -22.84 -20.52
N ASP A 6 20.26 -22.58 -19.48
CA ASP A 6 20.77 -22.22 -18.15
C ASP A 6 20.09 -23.08 -17.08
N PRO A 7 20.77 -24.12 -16.57
CA PRO A 7 20.19 -25.05 -15.60
C PRO A 7 19.87 -24.38 -14.26
N LYS A 8 20.61 -23.33 -13.86
CA LYS A 8 20.34 -22.63 -12.60
C LYS A 8 19.03 -21.87 -12.69
N ARG A 9 18.82 -21.18 -13.82
CA ARG A 9 17.57 -20.48 -14.12
C ARG A 9 16.37 -21.43 -14.16
N LEU A 10 16.52 -22.58 -14.82
CA LEU A 10 15.46 -23.58 -14.92
C LEU A 10 15.09 -24.15 -13.54
N VAL A 11 16.08 -24.51 -12.72
CA VAL A 11 15.85 -25.03 -11.36
C VAL A 11 15.13 -24.00 -10.50
N ALA A 12 15.57 -22.74 -10.52
CA ALA A 12 14.97 -21.70 -9.69
C ALA A 12 13.52 -21.40 -10.10
N VAL A 13 13.22 -21.37 -11.39
CA VAL A 13 11.84 -21.19 -11.90
C VAL A 13 10.96 -22.39 -11.58
N LEU A 14 11.48 -23.62 -11.68
CA LEU A 14 10.73 -24.80 -11.29
C LEU A 14 10.41 -24.79 -9.79
N ILE A 15 11.37 -24.44 -8.94
CA ILE A 15 11.14 -24.33 -7.49
C ILE A 15 10.07 -23.27 -7.21
N ALA A 16 10.20 -22.07 -7.77
CA ALA A 16 9.22 -20.99 -7.56
C ALA A 16 7.83 -21.37 -8.07
N GLY A 17 7.74 -21.84 -9.33
CA GLY A 17 6.49 -22.21 -9.98
C GLY A 17 5.77 -23.38 -9.30
N VAL A 18 6.50 -24.45 -8.95
CA VAL A 18 5.94 -25.61 -8.25
C VAL A 18 5.50 -25.24 -6.83
N SER A 19 6.30 -24.47 -6.09
CA SER A 19 5.93 -24.02 -4.74
C SER A 19 4.67 -23.15 -4.78
N GLY A 20 4.58 -22.21 -5.72
CA GLY A 20 3.38 -21.40 -5.92
C GLY A 20 2.16 -22.23 -6.33
N LEU A 21 2.34 -23.20 -7.22
CA LEU A 21 1.25 -24.10 -7.65
C LEU A 21 0.71 -24.92 -6.47
N ILE A 22 1.57 -25.46 -5.60
CA ILE A 22 1.16 -26.20 -4.41
C ILE A 22 0.29 -25.33 -3.48
N VAL A 23 0.70 -24.09 -3.24
CA VAL A 23 -0.07 -23.15 -2.41
C VAL A 23 -1.42 -22.80 -3.05
N LEU A 24 -1.46 -22.60 -4.37
CA LEU A 24 -2.70 -22.35 -5.10
C LEU A 24 -3.66 -23.57 -5.08
N LEU A 25 -3.12 -24.79 -5.14
CA LEU A 25 -3.90 -26.02 -5.02
C LEU A 25 -4.47 -26.21 -3.61
N ASP A 26 -3.74 -25.86 -2.56
CA ASP A 26 -4.28 -25.85 -1.19
C ASP A 26 -5.44 -24.87 -1.06
N PHE A 27 -5.29 -23.66 -1.60
CA PHE A 27 -6.36 -22.65 -1.64
C PHE A 27 -7.64 -23.18 -2.32
N ALA A 28 -7.51 -24.03 -3.35
CA ALA A 28 -8.63 -24.65 -4.04
C ALA A 28 -9.25 -25.87 -3.31
N GLY A 29 -8.72 -26.29 -2.16
CA GLY A 29 -9.24 -27.42 -1.37
C GLY A 29 -8.79 -28.80 -1.83
N SER A 30 -7.59 -28.91 -2.44
CA SER A 30 -7.10 -30.14 -3.09
C SER A 30 -6.77 -31.35 -2.19
N GLY A 31 -6.96 -31.26 -0.87
CA GLY A 31 -6.85 -32.39 0.07
C GLY A 31 -5.72 -32.28 1.09
N VAL A 32 -5.68 -33.23 2.04
CA VAL A 32 -4.87 -33.15 3.27
C VAL A 32 -3.37 -33.07 3.00
N ILE A 33 -2.86 -33.85 2.04
CA ILE A 33 -1.41 -33.92 1.74
C ILE A 33 -0.91 -32.58 1.18
N VAL A 34 -1.62 -32.02 0.20
CA VAL A 34 -1.28 -30.72 -0.39
C VAL A 34 -1.33 -29.64 0.67
N ALA A 35 -2.33 -29.67 1.54
CA ALA A 35 -2.47 -28.72 2.64
C ALA A 35 -1.31 -28.77 3.65
N VAL A 36 -0.79 -29.96 3.97
CA VAL A 36 0.38 -30.10 4.84
C VAL A 36 1.62 -29.45 4.22
N ILE A 37 1.87 -29.71 2.93
CA ILE A 37 3.04 -29.17 2.22
C ILE A 37 2.90 -27.65 2.04
N ALA A 38 1.72 -27.17 1.61
CA ALA A 38 1.44 -25.76 1.44
C ALA A 38 1.62 -24.97 2.75
N ARG A 39 1.10 -25.49 3.88
CA ARG A 39 1.33 -24.87 5.20
C ARG A 39 2.81 -24.81 5.57
N ALA A 40 3.58 -25.85 5.26
CA ALA A 40 5.03 -25.82 5.48
C ALA A 40 5.70 -24.72 4.62
N LEU A 41 5.39 -24.64 3.33
CA LEU A 41 5.91 -23.62 2.42
C LEU A 41 5.54 -22.20 2.88
N VAL A 42 4.28 -21.97 3.25
CA VAL A 42 3.79 -20.68 3.77
C VAL A 42 4.47 -20.35 5.11
N GLY A 43 4.72 -21.35 5.96
CA GLY A 43 5.46 -21.17 7.21
C GLY A 43 6.91 -20.73 6.98
N TRP A 44 7.62 -21.36 6.05
CA TRP A 44 8.96 -20.93 5.63
C TRP A 44 8.94 -19.51 5.05
N ALA A 45 7.97 -19.21 4.20
CA ALA A 45 7.80 -17.88 3.63
C ALA A 45 7.57 -16.83 4.74
N ALA A 46 6.68 -17.10 5.70
CA ALA A 46 6.42 -16.21 6.82
C ALA A 46 7.67 -15.97 7.69
N LEU A 47 8.47 -17.02 7.94
CA LEU A 47 9.74 -16.89 8.67
C LEU A 47 10.73 -15.99 7.91
N ILE A 48 10.90 -16.22 6.60
CA ILE A 48 11.77 -15.41 5.74
C ILE A 48 11.27 -13.97 5.72
N THR A 49 9.97 -13.74 5.59
CA THR A 49 9.36 -12.40 5.62
C THR A 49 9.60 -11.70 6.95
N ALA A 50 9.50 -12.40 8.07
CA ALA A 50 9.78 -11.83 9.40
C ALA A 50 11.25 -11.39 9.51
N ILE A 51 12.19 -12.22 9.07
CA ILE A 51 13.62 -11.87 9.04
C ILE A 51 13.88 -10.70 8.07
N ALA A 52 13.27 -10.73 6.88
CA ALA A 52 13.39 -9.66 5.89
C ALA A 52 12.84 -8.33 6.42
N LEU A 53 11.75 -8.35 7.18
CA LEU A 53 11.22 -7.16 7.85
C LEU A 53 12.22 -6.58 8.85
N LEU A 54 12.86 -7.41 9.68
CA LEU A 54 13.89 -6.96 10.61
C LEU A 54 15.09 -6.34 9.88
N ILE A 55 15.56 -6.98 8.80
CA ILE A 55 16.63 -6.44 7.95
C ILE A 55 16.19 -5.12 7.32
N GLY A 56 14.95 -5.01 6.85
CA GLY A 56 14.38 -3.79 6.29
C GLY A 56 14.36 -2.63 7.30
N ILE A 57 13.88 -2.89 8.51
CA ILE A 57 13.90 -1.91 9.61
C ILE A 57 15.33 -1.48 9.91
N MET A 58 16.27 -2.43 10.03
CA MET A 58 17.67 -2.14 10.31
C MET A 58 18.33 -1.33 9.18
N SER A 59 18.02 -1.64 7.92
CA SER A 59 18.54 -0.92 6.75
C SER A 59 18.06 0.54 6.72
N VAL A 60 16.77 0.77 6.96
CA VAL A 60 16.20 2.12 7.07
C VAL A 60 16.80 2.85 8.27
N ALA A 61 16.85 2.21 9.44
CA ALA A 61 17.43 2.80 10.64
C ALA A 61 18.89 3.24 10.40
N TRP A 62 19.72 2.35 9.88
CA TRP A 62 21.14 2.62 9.65
C TRP A 62 21.36 3.77 8.68
N SER A 63 20.67 3.75 7.52
CA SER A 63 20.82 4.81 6.50
C SER A 63 20.38 6.19 7.02
N HIS A 64 19.34 6.26 7.84
CA HIS A 64 18.87 7.51 8.42
C HIS A 64 19.69 7.96 9.63
N ILE A 65 20.22 7.03 10.44
CA ILE A 65 21.17 7.36 11.51
C ILE A 65 22.43 7.99 10.92
N GLU A 66 22.97 7.42 9.84
CA GLU A 66 24.17 7.97 9.21
C GLU A 66 23.91 9.35 8.60
N ARG A 67 22.74 9.57 7.98
CA ARG A 67 22.31 10.92 7.52
C ARG A 67 22.26 11.93 8.65
N VAL A 68 21.74 11.54 9.82
CA VAL A 68 21.68 12.40 11.00
C VAL A 68 23.08 12.69 11.54
N ARG A 69 23.93 11.66 11.64
CA ARG A 69 25.31 11.78 12.12
C ARG A 69 26.16 12.69 11.24
N GLN A 70 26.02 12.55 9.92
CA GLN A 70 26.73 13.36 8.93
C GLN A 70 26.10 14.75 8.72
N ARG A 71 24.96 15.04 9.34
CA ARG A 71 24.14 16.26 9.10
C ARG A 71 23.94 16.54 7.61
N SER A 72 23.59 15.50 6.85
CA SER A 72 23.27 15.64 5.43
C SER A 72 22.08 16.57 5.23
N THR A 73 21.87 17.05 4.00
CA THR A 73 20.64 17.75 3.63
C THR A 73 19.41 16.96 4.13
N ASP A 74 18.42 17.66 4.69
CA ASP A 74 17.18 17.06 5.18
C ASP A 74 17.32 16.08 6.37
N TRP A 75 18.43 16.12 7.13
CA TRP A 75 18.65 15.28 8.31
C TRP A 75 17.54 15.39 9.36
N GLY A 76 16.90 16.56 9.50
CA GLY A 76 15.79 16.77 10.43
C GLY A 76 14.61 15.83 10.15
N TYR A 77 14.28 15.59 8.87
CA TYR A 77 13.23 14.63 8.51
C TYR A 77 13.63 13.19 8.82
N SER A 78 14.94 12.88 8.77
CA SER A 78 15.46 11.57 9.17
C SER A 78 15.27 11.33 10.66
N LEU A 79 15.41 12.36 11.52
CA LEU A 79 15.07 12.25 12.94
C LEU A 79 13.59 11.96 13.16
N VAL A 80 12.69 12.65 12.45
CA VAL A 80 11.24 12.43 12.56
C VAL A 80 10.89 10.99 12.19
N LEU A 81 11.49 10.45 11.12
CA LEU A 81 11.30 9.06 10.71
C LEU A 81 11.76 8.08 11.80
N LEU A 82 12.99 8.25 12.31
CA LEU A 82 13.56 7.37 13.34
C LEU A 82 12.74 7.42 14.63
N ALA A 83 12.32 8.61 15.04
CA ALA A 83 11.48 8.80 16.23
C ALA A 83 10.10 8.16 16.05
N GLY A 84 9.45 8.34 14.89
CA GLY A 84 8.16 7.72 14.57
C GLY A 84 8.24 6.19 14.53
N MET A 85 9.30 5.64 13.93
CA MET A 85 9.58 4.21 13.90
C MET A 85 9.76 3.65 15.31
N LEU A 86 10.60 4.29 16.13
CA LEU A 86 10.81 3.89 17.53
C LEU A 86 9.51 3.97 18.33
N LEU A 87 8.74 5.05 18.16
CA LEU A 87 7.48 5.27 18.86
C LEU A 87 6.47 4.15 18.56
N VAL A 88 6.28 3.78 17.29
CA VAL A 88 5.35 2.68 16.93
C VAL A 88 5.81 1.34 17.52
N ILE A 89 7.12 1.04 17.45
CA ILE A 89 7.67 -0.20 18.01
C ILE A 89 7.50 -0.25 19.53
N VAL A 90 7.88 0.82 20.23
CA VAL A 90 7.78 0.92 21.69
C VAL A 90 6.32 0.82 22.13
N VAL A 91 5.43 1.54 21.46
CA VAL A 91 4.01 1.55 21.81
C VAL A 91 3.36 0.20 21.55
N GLY A 92 3.69 -0.48 20.44
CA GLY A 92 3.19 -1.82 20.15
C GLY A 92 3.69 -2.90 21.12
N ILE A 93 4.87 -2.72 21.73
CA ILE A 93 5.45 -3.71 22.66
C ILE A 93 5.07 -3.43 24.11
N LEU A 94 5.13 -2.16 24.56
CA LEU A 94 4.98 -1.82 25.98
C LEU A 94 3.54 -1.62 26.44
N PHE A 95 2.59 -1.48 25.50
CA PHE A 95 1.17 -1.29 25.81
C PHE A 95 0.31 -2.40 25.18
N PRO A 96 0.50 -3.65 25.60
CA PRO A 96 -0.28 -4.77 25.11
C PRO A 96 -1.72 -4.77 25.65
N LEU A 97 -2.60 -5.49 24.97
CA LEU A 97 -4.04 -5.54 25.24
C LEU A 97 -4.43 -6.78 26.06
N PRO A 98 -5.54 -6.72 26.82
CA PRO A 98 -6.15 -7.91 27.40
C PRO A 98 -6.75 -8.79 26.32
N GLY A 99 -6.34 -10.06 26.26
CA GLY A 99 -6.86 -11.09 25.37
C GLY A 99 -7.39 -12.31 26.13
N ARG A 100 -8.04 -13.22 25.40
CA ARG A 100 -8.73 -14.41 25.97
C ARG A 100 -7.84 -15.35 26.78
N GLY A 101 -6.52 -15.25 26.67
CA GLY A 101 -5.54 -16.07 27.39
C GLY A 101 -4.46 -15.26 28.12
N GLY A 102 -4.69 -13.97 28.38
CA GLY A 102 -3.71 -13.09 29.03
C GLY A 102 -3.42 -11.85 28.19
N VAL A 103 -2.21 -11.32 28.29
CA VAL A 103 -1.80 -10.09 27.64
C VAL A 103 -1.27 -10.40 26.24
N VAL A 104 -1.80 -9.72 25.21
CA VAL A 104 -1.47 -9.95 23.79
C VAL A 104 -1.01 -8.65 23.15
N LEU A 105 0.05 -8.70 22.34
CA LEU A 105 0.49 -7.53 21.58
C LEU A 105 -0.54 -7.15 20.52
N PRO A 106 -0.68 -5.86 20.16
CA PRO A 106 -1.59 -5.44 19.12
C PRO A 106 -1.28 -6.16 17.80
N SER A 107 -2.26 -6.89 17.28
CA SER A 107 -2.10 -7.72 16.08
C SER A 107 -2.41 -6.96 14.80
N SER A 108 -3.06 -5.81 14.92
CA SER A 108 -3.49 -4.98 13.79
C SER A 108 -3.38 -3.49 14.11
N LEU A 109 -3.35 -2.67 13.05
CA LEU A 109 -3.32 -1.21 13.15
C LEU A 109 -4.61 -0.62 13.74
N ALA A 110 -5.70 -1.39 13.76
CA ALA A 110 -7.00 -0.98 14.30
C ALA A 110 -7.07 -1.12 15.82
N GLU A 111 -6.13 -1.84 16.43
CA GLU A 111 -6.11 -2.06 17.86
C GLU A 111 -5.43 -0.89 18.60
N GLN A 112 -5.98 -0.58 19.77
CA GLN A 112 -5.37 0.36 20.71
C GLN A 112 -4.05 -0.24 21.24
N PRO A 113 -2.97 0.52 21.41
CA PRO A 113 -2.82 1.97 21.20
C PRO A 113 -2.34 2.40 19.80
N ILE A 114 -2.00 1.46 18.90
CA ILE A 114 -1.47 1.78 17.56
C ILE A 114 -2.47 2.63 16.75
N HIS A 115 -3.76 2.36 16.91
CA HIS A 115 -4.82 3.13 16.27
C HIS A 115 -4.80 4.63 16.64
N LEU A 116 -4.36 4.99 17.86
CA LEU A 116 -4.24 6.41 18.25
C LEU A 116 -3.12 7.09 17.48
N ILE A 117 -1.96 6.43 17.36
CA ILE A 117 -0.84 6.93 16.56
C ILE A 117 -1.29 7.12 15.12
N PHE A 118 -2.03 6.16 14.57
CA PHE A 118 -2.56 6.26 13.22
C PHE A 118 -3.45 7.49 13.04
N ASN A 119 -4.41 7.72 13.94
CA ASN A 119 -5.33 8.85 13.81
C ASN A 119 -4.71 10.21 14.16
N MET A 120 -3.74 10.25 15.07
CA MET A 120 -3.11 11.50 15.50
C MET A 120 -1.95 11.93 14.60
N LEU A 121 -1.21 10.98 14.01
CA LEU A 121 -0.03 11.27 13.19
C LEU A 121 -0.25 10.92 11.72
N TYR A 122 -0.62 9.67 11.43
CA TYR A 122 -0.68 9.19 10.05
C TYR A 122 -1.82 9.84 9.25
N ALA A 123 -3.05 9.84 9.79
CA ALA A 123 -4.21 10.36 9.08
C ALA A 123 -4.10 11.86 8.73
N PRO A 124 -3.63 12.75 9.63
CA PRO A 124 -3.42 14.15 9.30
C PRO A 124 -2.29 14.34 8.26
N ILE A 125 -1.18 13.62 8.36
CA ILE A 125 -0.08 13.67 7.38
C ILE A 125 -0.57 13.19 6.00
N ALA A 126 -1.33 12.09 5.94
CA ALA A 126 -1.92 11.61 4.71
C ALA A 126 -2.87 12.65 4.10
N SER A 127 -3.70 13.28 4.93
CA SER A 127 -4.63 14.32 4.49
C SER A 127 -3.92 15.56 3.94
N SER A 128 -2.77 15.96 4.52
CA SER A 128 -1.98 17.09 4.01
C SER A 128 -1.32 16.78 2.67
N LEU A 129 -0.81 15.56 2.48
CA LEU A 129 -0.30 15.10 1.19
C LEU A 129 -1.41 15.05 0.13
N LEU A 130 -2.61 14.58 0.49
CA LEU A 130 -3.77 14.61 -0.40
C LEU A 130 -4.22 16.03 -0.72
N ALA A 131 -4.17 16.96 0.24
CA ALA A 131 -4.45 18.37 0.00
C ALA A 131 -3.42 19.01 -0.95
N LEU A 132 -2.13 18.70 -0.80
CA LEU A 132 -1.09 19.11 -1.75
C LEU A 132 -1.33 18.54 -3.14
N LEU A 133 -1.69 17.26 -3.24
CA LEU A 133 -2.04 16.62 -4.51
C LEU A 133 -3.25 17.30 -5.16
N ALA A 134 -4.29 17.59 -4.39
CA ALA A 134 -5.47 18.32 -4.86
C ALA A 134 -5.09 19.72 -5.36
N PHE A 135 -4.27 20.45 -4.60
CA PHE A 135 -3.78 21.78 -4.99
C PHE A 135 -2.94 21.75 -6.28
N PHE A 136 -2.00 20.80 -6.40
CA PHE A 136 -1.18 20.66 -7.60
C PHE A 136 -2.00 20.19 -8.80
N SER A 137 -2.99 19.32 -8.59
CA SER A 137 -3.93 18.88 -9.63
C SER A 137 -4.77 20.06 -10.12
N LEU A 138 -5.31 20.89 -9.22
CA LEU A 138 -5.99 22.12 -9.57
C LEU A 138 -5.08 23.09 -10.33
N SER A 139 -3.85 23.30 -9.85
CA SER A 139 -2.86 24.15 -10.53
C SER A 139 -2.54 23.63 -11.95
N ALA A 140 -2.41 22.31 -12.11
CA ALA A 140 -2.21 21.69 -13.42
C ALA A 140 -3.43 21.84 -14.33
N ALA A 141 -4.64 21.70 -13.79
CA ALA A 141 -5.89 21.92 -14.51
C ALA A 141 -6.00 23.39 -14.98
N LEU A 142 -5.72 24.35 -14.11
CA LEU A 142 -5.70 25.78 -14.45
C LEU A 142 -4.68 26.09 -15.56
N ARG A 143 -3.47 25.50 -15.49
CA ARG A 143 -2.49 25.58 -16.58
C ARG A 143 -2.98 24.93 -17.88
N ALA A 144 -3.74 23.84 -17.79
CA ALA A 144 -4.32 23.17 -18.95
C ALA A 144 -5.42 24.02 -19.65
N LEU A 145 -6.19 24.87 -18.95
CA LEU A 145 -7.09 25.84 -19.62
C LEU A 145 -6.31 26.77 -20.56
N GLY A 146 -5.09 27.15 -20.18
CA GLY A 146 -4.23 28.01 -21.00
C GLY A 146 -3.94 27.41 -22.38
N ARG A 147 -3.98 26.08 -22.51
CA ARG A 147 -3.81 25.37 -23.77
C ARG A 147 -5.08 25.32 -24.63
N ARG A 148 -6.21 25.83 -24.13
CA ARG A 148 -7.50 25.98 -24.82
C ARG A 148 -7.98 24.70 -25.55
N SER A 149 -7.65 23.52 -25.04
CA SER A 149 -8.23 22.29 -25.57
C SER A 149 -9.67 22.12 -25.10
N VAL A 150 -10.55 21.64 -25.98
CA VAL A 150 -11.97 21.39 -25.67
C VAL A 150 -12.09 20.46 -24.46
N ASP A 151 -11.27 19.41 -24.40
CA ASP A 151 -11.27 18.44 -23.30
C ASP A 151 -10.94 19.09 -21.95
N ALA A 152 -9.93 19.97 -21.90
CA ALA A 152 -9.56 20.65 -20.65
C ALA A 152 -10.67 21.58 -20.16
N ILE A 153 -11.34 22.29 -21.07
CA ILE A 153 -12.46 23.17 -20.74
C ILE A 153 -13.60 22.36 -20.13
N VAL A 154 -14.00 21.25 -20.77
CA VAL A 154 -15.09 20.39 -20.27
C VAL A 154 -14.78 19.85 -18.88
N ILE A 155 -13.58 19.28 -18.67
CA ILE A 155 -13.17 18.73 -17.38
C ILE A 155 -13.26 19.78 -16.28
N ILE A 156 -12.81 21.00 -16.57
CA ILE A 156 -12.71 22.07 -15.58
C ILE A 156 -14.08 22.65 -15.28
N THR A 157 -14.93 22.82 -16.29
CA THR A 157 -16.32 23.23 -16.07
C THR A 157 -17.02 22.26 -15.12
N ILE A 158 -16.87 20.94 -15.35
CA ILE A 158 -17.44 19.92 -14.46
C ILE A 158 -16.84 20.02 -13.06
N ALA A 159 -15.51 20.15 -12.95
CA ALA A 159 -14.84 20.27 -11.66
C ALA A 159 -15.32 21.49 -10.85
N VAL A 160 -15.47 22.66 -11.51
CA VAL A 160 -15.98 23.88 -10.88
C VAL A 160 -17.43 23.71 -10.43
N ILE A 161 -18.29 23.11 -11.26
CA ILE A 161 -19.68 22.84 -10.90
C ILE A 161 -19.76 21.98 -9.63
N VAL A 162 -18.97 20.89 -9.59
CA VAL A 162 -18.93 19.99 -8.43
C VAL A 162 -18.38 20.68 -7.18
N LEU A 163 -17.40 21.57 -7.33
CA LEU A 163 -16.80 22.29 -6.22
C LEU A 163 -17.75 23.36 -5.66
N VAL A 164 -18.48 24.07 -6.53
CA VAL A 164 -19.52 25.03 -6.14
C VAL A 164 -20.70 24.32 -5.47
N ALA A 165 -21.10 23.15 -5.97
CA ALA A 165 -22.19 22.38 -5.40
C ALA A 165 -21.94 21.96 -3.93
N GLN A 166 -20.67 21.76 -3.56
CA GLN A 166 -20.26 21.40 -2.19
C GLN A 166 -20.25 22.58 -1.21
N LEU A 167 -20.39 23.82 -1.67
CA LEU A 167 -20.44 24.99 -0.78
C LEU A 167 -21.69 24.92 0.11
N PRO A 168 -21.62 25.23 1.41
CA PRO A 168 -22.75 25.12 2.34
C PRO A 168 -24.08 25.75 1.85
N PRO A 169 -24.12 26.97 1.27
CA PRO A 169 -25.38 27.54 0.78
C PRO A 169 -25.96 26.75 -0.40
N VAL A 170 -25.12 26.21 -1.29
CA VAL A 170 -25.54 25.46 -2.48
C VAL A 170 -25.94 24.04 -2.10
N TYR A 171 -25.19 23.41 -1.18
CA TYR A 171 -25.47 22.08 -0.66
C TYR A 171 -26.86 21.99 -0.01
N SER A 172 -27.30 23.07 0.64
CA SER A 172 -28.63 23.15 1.29
C SER A 172 -29.82 23.21 0.32
N LEU A 173 -29.58 23.42 -0.97
CA LEU A 173 -30.64 23.44 -1.97
C LEU A 173 -31.26 22.05 -2.15
N PRO A 174 -32.60 21.97 -2.34
CA PRO A 174 -33.29 20.70 -2.52
C PRO A 174 -32.72 19.96 -3.74
N GLY A 175 -32.38 18.68 -3.56
CA GLY A 175 -31.83 17.80 -4.59
C GLY A 175 -30.30 17.84 -4.75
N VAL A 176 -29.62 18.95 -4.42
CA VAL A 176 -28.15 19.05 -4.57
C VAL A 176 -27.42 18.08 -3.65
N ALA A 177 -27.81 18.04 -2.37
CA ALA A 177 -27.23 17.10 -1.41
C ALA A 177 -27.37 15.64 -1.84
N ALA A 178 -28.55 15.25 -2.34
CA ALA A 178 -28.81 13.88 -2.80
C ALA A 178 -27.95 13.50 -4.02
N VAL A 179 -27.79 14.42 -4.98
CA VAL A 179 -26.93 14.19 -6.15
C VAL A 179 -25.46 14.06 -5.74
N LEU A 180 -24.97 14.96 -4.87
CA LEU A 180 -23.60 14.91 -4.38
C LEU A 180 -23.32 13.65 -3.56
N GLN A 181 -24.27 13.23 -2.72
CA GLN A 181 -24.15 12.00 -1.96
C GLN A 181 -24.10 10.79 -2.91
N TRP A 182 -25.00 10.71 -3.89
CA TRP A 182 -24.96 9.67 -4.92
C TRP A 182 -23.63 9.66 -5.69
N MET A 183 -23.11 10.83 -6.07
CA MET A 183 -21.80 10.93 -6.73
C MET A 183 -20.66 10.39 -5.85
N ASN A 184 -20.65 10.70 -4.56
CA ASN A 184 -19.62 10.21 -3.64
C ASN A 184 -19.74 8.69 -3.40
N ASP A 185 -20.95 8.22 -3.10
CA ASP A 185 -21.20 6.83 -2.71
C ASP A 185 -21.03 5.85 -3.87
N TYR A 186 -21.30 6.29 -5.11
CA TYR A 186 -21.21 5.44 -6.29
C TYR A 186 -20.05 5.81 -7.20
N VAL A 187 -19.95 7.05 -7.68
CA VAL A 187 -18.97 7.42 -8.73
C VAL A 187 -17.55 7.53 -8.16
N ALA A 188 -17.37 8.34 -7.12
CA ALA A 188 -16.06 8.52 -6.49
C ALA A 188 -15.57 7.22 -5.85
N LEU A 189 -16.45 6.52 -5.14
CA LEU A 189 -16.12 5.23 -4.53
C LEU A 189 -15.83 4.15 -5.58
N ALA A 190 -16.53 4.13 -6.73
CA ALA A 190 -16.20 3.22 -7.82
C ALA A 190 -14.82 3.51 -8.41
N GLY A 191 -14.45 4.78 -8.57
CA GLY A 191 -13.10 5.18 -8.99
C GLY A 191 -12.02 4.70 -8.02
N ALA A 192 -12.22 4.94 -6.72
CA ALA A 192 -11.30 4.49 -5.68
C ALA A 192 -11.16 2.96 -5.64
N ARG A 193 -12.28 2.23 -5.71
CA ARG A 193 -12.29 0.76 -5.79
C ARG A 193 -11.62 0.27 -7.08
N GLY A 194 -11.86 0.93 -8.21
CA GLY A 194 -11.23 0.61 -9.48
C GLY A 194 -9.71 0.73 -9.42
N LEU A 195 -9.19 1.78 -8.78
CA LEU A 195 -7.74 1.93 -8.53
C LEU A 195 -7.20 0.81 -7.64
N LEU A 196 -7.90 0.48 -6.55
CA LEU A 196 -7.50 -0.60 -5.63
C LEU A 196 -7.49 -1.96 -6.34
N ILE A 197 -8.52 -2.26 -7.13
CA ILE A 197 -8.61 -3.48 -7.92
C ILE A 197 -7.50 -3.51 -8.97
N GLY A 198 -7.27 -2.39 -9.68
CA GLY A 198 -6.20 -2.28 -10.66
C GLY A 198 -4.82 -2.52 -10.05
N ALA A 199 -4.55 -1.97 -8.88
CA ALA A 199 -3.32 -2.22 -8.13
C ALA A 199 -3.20 -3.70 -7.71
N ALA A 200 -4.29 -4.31 -7.22
CA ALA A 200 -4.31 -5.72 -6.85
C ALA A 200 -4.05 -6.64 -8.06
N ILE A 201 -4.68 -6.36 -9.21
CA ILE A 201 -4.44 -7.09 -10.46
C ILE A 201 -2.98 -6.91 -10.92
N GLY A 202 -2.44 -5.70 -10.84
CA GLY A 202 -1.04 -5.43 -11.16
C GLY A 202 -0.08 -6.26 -10.29
N ALA A 203 -0.36 -6.35 -8.99
CA ALA A 203 0.41 -7.19 -8.07
C ALA A 203 0.27 -8.68 -8.43
N LEU A 204 -0.93 -9.17 -8.73
CA LEU A 204 -1.16 -10.55 -9.18
C LEU A 204 -0.40 -10.87 -10.46
N VAL A 205 -0.41 -9.98 -11.46
CA VAL A 205 0.33 -10.14 -12.72
C VAL A 205 1.83 -10.22 -12.44
N ALA A 206 2.37 -9.35 -11.57
CA ALA A 206 3.77 -9.42 -11.18
C ALA A 206 4.10 -10.77 -10.50
N SER A 207 3.26 -11.24 -9.56
CA SER A 207 3.44 -12.55 -8.91
C SER A 207 3.40 -13.71 -9.90
N VAL A 208 2.44 -13.73 -10.84
CA VAL A 208 2.33 -14.76 -11.87
C VAL A 208 3.55 -14.76 -12.79
N ARG A 209 4.05 -13.57 -13.18
CA ARG A 209 5.26 -13.46 -14.00
C ARG A 209 6.49 -14.05 -13.29
N VAL A 210 6.59 -13.87 -11.98
CA VAL A 210 7.65 -14.51 -11.17
C VAL A 210 7.47 -16.03 -11.13
N LEU A 211 6.25 -16.52 -10.88
CA LEU A 211 5.97 -17.98 -10.84
C LEU A 211 6.23 -18.68 -12.18
N LEU A 212 5.95 -18.01 -13.29
CA LEU A 212 6.21 -18.52 -14.65
C LEU A 212 7.66 -18.29 -15.11
N GLY A 213 8.48 -17.60 -14.32
CA GLY A 213 9.87 -17.32 -14.67
C GLY A 213 10.07 -16.30 -15.79
N PHE A 214 9.09 -15.43 -16.03
CA PHE A 214 9.26 -14.24 -16.87
C PHE A 214 10.12 -13.19 -16.15
N ASP A 215 9.94 -13.06 -14.83
CA ASP A 215 10.74 -12.19 -13.97
C ASP A 215 11.49 -13.03 -12.94
N LEU A 216 12.81 -12.81 -12.81
CA LEU A 216 13.66 -13.56 -11.88
C LEU A 216 14.37 -12.61 -10.91
N PRO A 217 13.67 -12.07 -9.89
CA PRO A 217 14.27 -11.16 -8.91
C PRO A 217 15.30 -11.84 -7.99
N TYR A 218 15.31 -13.17 -7.95
CA TYR A 218 16.20 -14.00 -7.10
C TYR A 218 17.47 -14.47 -7.83
N LEU A 219 17.62 -14.15 -9.10
CA LEU A 219 18.82 -14.42 -9.89
C LEU A 219 19.40 -13.07 -10.27
N ASP A 220 20.34 -12.58 -9.46
CA ASP A 220 21.18 -11.46 -9.86
C ASP A 220 21.93 -11.84 -11.14
N ARG A 221 22.06 -10.87 -12.06
CA ARG A 221 22.74 -11.04 -13.34
C ARG A 221 24.22 -11.37 -13.19
#